data_AF-A0A3D4B5G9-F1
#
_entry.id   AF-A0A3D4B5G9-F1
#
_cell.length_a   1.000
_cell.length_b   1.000
_cell.length_c   1.000
_cell.angle_alpha   90.00
_cell.angle_beta   90.00
_cell.angle_gamma   90.00
#
_symmetry.space_group_name_H-M   'P 1'
#
loop_
_entity.id
_entity.type
_entity.pdbx_description
1 polymer ?
#
loop_
_entity_poly.entity_id
_entity_poly.type
_entity_poly.pdbx_seq_one_letter_code
_entity_poly.pdbx_strand_id
1 'polypeptide(L)'
;MVNRFVVVLLVLVVLIVSVYAEDEKDKKLTVDDIFPSDRVLDVQITVDPKDWDTIRFQSRNFSEALQESRQYSPVDHPYTYIEASISIDGVKFPQVGIRKKGFIGTSRSSTRPSLKIKLNHVNEKGQIDGLTNLTFNNNLQDVSLVSQFMGYDLFNAVGSPAPRCAYAKLTVNGQNLGVYTHVERIHRPLLKRAFGNDDGVLYESTAVDFHPDWAGGFEHKIGSNGVGRKKIQQLIEVLDSPDKNIEAAIGQLVDLDSFYTFWAMEGLV
;
A
#
# COMPACT_ATOMS: atom_id res chain seq x y z
N MET A 1 -60.80 -66.83 5.37
CA MET A 1 -59.57 -67.12 4.61
C MET A 1 -59.01 -65.78 4.12
N VAL A 2 -57.88 -65.35 4.69
CA VAL A 2 -56.96 -64.26 4.26
C VAL A 2 -57.57 -62.83 4.26
N ASN A 3 -57.47 -62.02 5.33
CA ASN A 3 -56.33 -61.27 5.88
C ASN A 3 -55.66 -60.31 4.88
N ARG A 4 -55.79 -58.98 5.07
CA ARG A 4 -54.64 -58.04 5.11
C ARG A 4 -55.03 -56.58 5.39
N PHE A 5 -54.43 -56.11 6.48
CA PHE A 5 -54.27 -54.73 6.92
C PHE A 5 -53.67 -53.84 5.84
N VAL A 6 -54.22 -52.63 5.65
CA VAL A 6 -53.56 -51.55 4.92
C VAL A 6 -52.87 -50.66 5.96
N VAL A 7 -51.55 -50.76 6.00
CA VAL A 7 -50.68 -49.91 6.81
C VAL A 7 -50.46 -48.59 6.07
N VAL A 8 -50.74 -47.49 6.77
CA VAL A 8 -50.42 -46.12 6.37
C VAL A 8 -48.90 -45.96 6.34
N LEU A 9 -48.32 -45.62 5.18
CA LEU A 9 -46.92 -45.21 5.08
C LEU A 9 -46.86 -43.71 4.76
N LEU A 10 -46.70 -42.91 5.81
CA LEU A 10 -46.34 -41.50 5.73
C LEU A 10 -44.85 -41.42 5.40
N VAL A 11 -44.52 -41.14 4.13
CA VAL A 11 -43.14 -40.86 3.72
C VAL A 11 -42.83 -39.40 4.02
N LEU A 12 -42.17 -39.17 5.15
CA LEU A 12 -41.61 -37.88 5.52
C LEU A 12 -40.30 -37.69 4.72
N VAL A 13 -40.35 -36.91 3.64
CA VAL A 13 -39.14 -36.51 2.90
C VAL A 13 -38.47 -35.38 3.69
N VAL A 14 -37.49 -35.74 4.52
CA VAL A 14 -36.59 -34.77 5.14
C VAL A 14 -35.57 -34.36 4.07
N LEU A 15 -35.80 -33.19 3.46
CA LEU A 15 -34.79 -32.49 2.68
C LEU A 15 -33.70 -32.01 3.63
N ILE A 16 -32.69 -32.85 3.85
CA ILE A 16 -31.41 -32.44 4.42
C ILE A 16 -30.74 -31.61 3.33
N VAL A 17 -30.88 -30.28 3.41
CA VAL A 17 -30.00 -29.36 2.71
C VAL A 17 -28.65 -29.52 3.39
N SER A 18 -27.80 -30.38 2.84
CA SER A 18 -26.38 -30.40 3.15
C SER A 18 -25.86 -29.03 2.77
N VAL A 19 -25.71 -28.15 3.76
CA VAL A 19 -24.83 -26.99 3.65
C VAL A 19 -23.47 -27.59 3.36
N TYR A 20 -23.04 -27.50 2.10
CA TYR A 20 -21.65 -27.67 1.75
C TYR A 20 -20.92 -26.53 2.44
N ALA A 21 -20.45 -26.77 3.66
CA ALA A 21 -19.22 -26.13 4.10
C ALA A 21 -18.16 -26.63 3.12
N GLU A 22 -17.87 -25.83 2.10
CA GLU A 22 -16.60 -25.98 1.40
C GLU A 22 -15.54 -25.92 2.49
N ASP A 23 -14.80 -27.03 2.65
CA ASP A 23 -13.54 -27.03 3.38
C ASP A 23 -12.74 -25.82 2.88
N GLU A 24 -12.55 -24.79 3.72
CA GLU A 24 -11.60 -23.69 3.51
C GLU A 24 -10.18 -24.27 3.48
N LYS A 25 -9.85 -25.00 2.43
CA LYS A 25 -8.48 -25.41 2.14
C LYS A 25 -7.73 -24.20 1.64
N ASP A 26 -6.90 -23.63 2.52
CA ASP A 26 -5.76 -22.74 2.27
C ASP A 26 -5.87 -21.90 0.99
N LYS A 27 -6.94 -21.09 0.87
CA LYS A 27 -7.04 -20.11 -0.22
C LYS A 27 -5.86 -19.15 -0.10
N LYS A 28 -4.88 -19.32 -0.99
CA LYS A 28 -3.73 -18.42 -1.09
C LYS A 28 -4.11 -17.23 -1.98
N LEU A 29 -4.16 -16.05 -1.38
CA LEU A 29 -4.38 -14.82 -2.13
C LEU A 29 -3.21 -14.55 -3.09
N THR A 30 -3.55 -14.04 -4.26
CA THR A 30 -2.65 -13.50 -5.28
C THR A 30 -2.67 -11.97 -5.27
N VAL A 31 -1.81 -11.33 -6.07
CA VAL A 31 -1.87 -9.86 -6.22
C VAL A 31 -3.22 -9.41 -6.80
N ASP A 32 -3.76 -10.13 -7.78
CA ASP A 32 -5.01 -9.74 -8.43
C ASP A 32 -6.21 -9.87 -7.48
N ASP A 33 -6.17 -10.84 -6.56
CA ASP A 33 -7.19 -10.98 -5.51
C ASP A 33 -7.27 -9.76 -4.59
N ILE A 34 -6.13 -9.08 -4.35
CA ILE A 34 -6.04 -7.94 -3.44
C ILE A 34 -5.94 -6.59 -4.15
N PHE A 35 -5.93 -6.55 -5.48
CA PHE A 35 -6.08 -5.32 -6.27
C PHE A 35 -7.22 -5.38 -7.29
N PRO A 36 -8.45 -5.80 -6.89
CA PRO A 36 -9.57 -5.79 -7.82
C PRO A 36 -10.06 -4.37 -8.09
N SER A 37 -10.48 -4.11 -9.32
CA SER A 37 -11.06 -2.82 -9.75
C SER A 37 -12.60 -2.79 -9.72
N ASP A 38 -13.24 -3.94 -9.53
CA ASP A 38 -14.69 -4.14 -9.69
C ASP A 38 -15.44 -4.47 -8.39
N ARG A 39 -14.71 -4.62 -7.28
CA ARG A 39 -15.28 -4.92 -5.96
C ARG A 39 -14.49 -4.27 -4.84
N VAL A 40 -15.11 -4.21 -3.66
CA VAL A 40 -14.49 -3.73 -2.43
C VAL A 40 -14.04 -4.93 -1.59
N LEU A 41 -12.77 -4.95 -1.20
CA LEU A 41 -12.23 -5.96 -0.29
C LEU A 41 -12.86 -5.84 1.10
N ASP A 42 -13.12 -6.97 1.76
CA ASP A 42 -13.47 -6.99 3.17
C ASP A 42 -12.23 -7.26 4.02
N VAL A 43 -11.79 -6.26 4.80
CA VAL A 43 -10.61 -6.36 5.65
C VAL A 43 -11.03 -6.27 7.11
N GLN A 44 -10.92 -7.39 7.82
CA GLN A 44 -11.17 -7.45 9.26
C GLN A 44 -9.84 -7.39 10.00
N ILE A 45 -9.78 -6.61 11.06
CA ILE A 45 -8.57 -6.40 11.87
C ILE A 45 -8.94 -6.65 13.33
N THR A 46 -8.18 -7.53 13.99
CA THR A 46 -8.29 -7.78 15.43
C THR A 46 -6.97 -7.44 16.09
N VAL A 47 -7.03 -6.54 17.07
CA VAL A 47 -5.87 -6.00 17.79
C VAL A 47 -6.29 -5.71 19.23
N ASP A 48 -5.36 -5.79 20.19
CA ASP A 48 -5.67 -5.41 21.57
C ASP A 48 -6.23 -3.96 21.62
N PRO A 49 -7.33 -3.68 22.34
CA PRO A 49 -7.92 -2.34 22.38
C PRO A 49 -6.96 -1.23 22.84
N LYS A 50 -6.03 -1.51 23.76
CA LYS A 50 -5.04 -0.52 24.23
C LYS A 50 -4.00 -0.24 23.15
N ASP A 51 -3.61 -1.27 22.42
CA ASP A 51 -2.71 -1.16 21.29
C ASP A 51 -3.36 -0.40 20.13
N TRP A 52 -4.66 -0.63 19.90
CA TRP A 52 -5.42 0.15 18.94
C TRP A 52 -5.44 1.64 19.28
N ASP A 53 -5.65 1.99 20.55
CA ASP A 53 -5.59 3.37 21.01
C ASP A 53 -4.20 3.98 20.79
N THR A 54 -3.15 3.21 21.05
CA THR A 54 -1.77 3.63 20.73
C THR A 54 -1.64 4.00 19.24
N ILE A 55 -2.13 3.15 18.33
CA ILE A 55 -2.11 3.42 16.89
C ILE A 55 -2.93 4.67 16.54
N ARG A 56 -4.14 4.82 17.10
CA ARG A 56 -5.06 5.92 16.78
C ARG A 56 -4.49 7.27 17.20
N PHE A 57 -3.87 7.34 18.37
CA PHE A 57 -3.43 8.61 18.96
C PHE A 57 -1.97 8.99 18.63
N GLN A 58 -1.18 8.09 18.04
CA GLN A 58 0.11 8.48 17.43
C GLN A 58 -0.09 9.56 16.37
N SER A 59 0.73 10.60 16.40
CA SER A 59 0.72 11.69 15.42
C SER A 59 2.13 12.17 15.15
N ARG A 60 2.29 12.95 14.08
CA ARG A 60 3.54 13.66 13.78
C ARG A 60 3.25 15.15 13.81
N ASN A 61 4.04 15.93 14.55
CA ASN A 61 3.87 17.38 14.57
C ASN A 61 4.52 18.03 13.32
N PHE A 62 4.12 19.25 13.00
CA PHE A 62 4.60 19.96 11.81
C PHE A 62 6.10 20.26 11.88
N SER A 63 6.60 20.66 13.04
CA SER A 63 8.01 21.01 13.27
C SER A 63 8.96 19.84 13.03
N GLU A 64 8.65 18.65 13.55
CA GLU A 64 9.43 17.42 13.29
C GLU A 64 9.27 16.97 11.83
N ALA A 65 8.07 17.15 11.27
CA ALA A 65 7.78 16.74 9.90
C ALA A 65 8.53 17.57 8.86
N LEU A 66 8.79 18.85 9.10
CA LEU A 66 9.37 19.78 8.11
C LEU A 66 10.62 20.48 8.65
N GLN A 67 11.33 19.83 9.57
CA GLN A 67 12.61 20.33 10.07
C GLN A 67 13.65 20.42 8.95
N GLU A 68 14.48 21.47 9.02
CA GLU A 68 15.50 21.79 8.02
C GLU A 68 16.49 20.64 7.79
N SER A 69 16.82 19.88 8.85
CA SER A 69 17.76 18.76 8.78
C SER A 69 17.36 17.64 7.79
N ARG A 70 16.10 17.63 7.32
CA ARG A 70 15.64 16.74 6.24
C ARG A 70 16.45 16.91 4.95
N GLN A 71 17.02 18.09 4.73
CA GLN A 71 17.90 18.32 3.59
C GLN A 71 19.13 17.40 3.60
N TYR A 72 19.63 17.04 4.79
CA TYR A 72 20.87 16.27 4.93
C TYR A 72 20.64 14.78 5.21
N SER A 73 19.49 14.39 5.75
CA SER A 73 19.19 13.00 6.06
C SER A 73 17.68 12.74 6.19
N PRO A 74 17.20 11.52 5.88
CA PRO A 74 15.81 11.14 6.12
C PRO A 74 15.46 11.24 7.62
N VAL A 75 14.20 11.51 7.90
CA VAL A 75 13.67 11.57 9.28
C VAL A 75 12.84 10.34 9.56
N ASP A 76 13.13 9.70 10.70
CA ASP A 76 12.42 8.52 11.15
C ASP A 76 10.90 8.75 11.27
N HIS A 77 10.14 7.68 11.04
CA HIS A 77 8.71 7.72 11.24
C HIS A 77 8.32 7.46 12.70
N PRO A 78 7.43 8.28 13.29
CA PRO A 78 7.06 8.15 14.71
C PRO A 78 6.08 6.99 14.97
N TYR A 79 5.76 6.20 13.95
CA TYR A 79 4.73 5.17 14.03
C TYR A 79 5.34 3.80 14.27
N THR A 80 4.82 3.13 15.29
CA THR A 80 5.32 1.83 15.75
C THR A 80 4.43 0.73 15.21
N TYR A 81 5.04 -0.39 14.79
CA TYR A 81 4.29 -1.60 14.49
C TYR A 81 3.83 -2.27 15.77
N ILE A 82 2.56 -2.65 15.81
CA ILE A 82 1.97 -3.46 16.87
C ILE A 82 1.42 -4.75 16.26
N GLU A 83 1.54 -5.85 16.97
CA GLU A 83 1.03 -7.14 16.50
C GLU A 83 -0.50 -7.13 16.45
N ALA A 84 -1.04 -7.71 15.39
CA ALA A 84 -2.46 -7.87 15.15
C ALA A 84 -2.70 -9.11 14.29
N SER A 85 -3.96 -9.53 14.22
CA SER A 85 -4.42 -10.46 13.20
C SER A 85 -5.34 -9.75 12.23
N ILE A 86 -5.32 -10.17 10.97
CA ILE A 86 -6.26 -9.70 9.97
C ILE A 86 -6.90 -10.84 9.19
N SER A 87 -8.01 -10.56 8.54
CA SER A 87 -8.46 -11.33 7.39
C SER A 87 -8.75 -10.42 6.20
N ILE A 88 -8.53 -10.94 5.01
CA ILE A 88 -8.86 -10.30 3.73
C ILE A 88 -9.76 -11.26 2.99
N ASP A 89 -11.02 -10.88 2.78
CA ASP A 89 -12.06 -11.72 2.17
C ASP A 89 -12.12 -13.13 2.79
N GLY A 90 -12.02 -13.20 4.12
CA GLY A 90 -12.03 -14.45 4.88
C GLY A 90 -10.65 -15.10 5.09
N VAL A 91 -9.66 -14.84 4.23
CA VAL A 91 -8.31 -15.43 4.36
C VAL A 91 -7.55 -14.79 5.52
N LYS A 92 -7.13 -15.59 6.50
CA LYS A 92 -6.57 -15.13 7.78
C LYS A 92 -5.05 -14.99 7.74
N PHE A 93 -4.56 -13.92 8.36
CA PHE A 93 -3.15 -13.65 8.64
C PHE A 93 -3.01 -13.38 10.15
N PRO A 94 -2.63 -14.38 10.96
CA PRO A 94 -2.78 -14.32 12.41
C PRO A 94 -1.74 -13.43 13.12
N GLN A 95 -0.58 -13.19 12.51
CA GLN A 95 0.56 -12.52 13.16
C GLN A 95 1.19 -11.47 12.25
N VAL A 96 0.44 -10.40 12.00
CA VAL A 96 0.87 -9.26 11.19
C VAL A 96 1.20 -8.07 12.08
N GLY A 97 1.96 -7.12 11.55
CA GLY A 97 2.24 -5.87 12.21
C GLY A 97 1.37 -4.79 11.63
N ILE A 98 0.62 -4.06 12.44
CA ILE A 98 -0.16 -2.91 12.02
C ILE A 98 0.44 -1.64 12.61
N ARG A 99 0.46 -0.57 11.82
CA ARG A 99 0.84 0.76 12.32
C ARG A 99 0.05 1.85 11.63
N LYS A 100 0.01 3.01 12.26
CA LYS A 100 -0.46 4.23 11.60
C LYS A 100 0.45 4.57 10.43
N LYS A 101 -0.17 5.08 9.37
CA LYS A 101 0.48 5.77 8.27
C LYS A 101 -0.04 7.21 8.25
N GLY A 102 0.86 8.14 7.98
CA GLY A 102 0.46 9.49 7.65
C GLY A 102 1.66 10.41 7.60
N PHE A 103 1.45 11.54 6.96
CA PHE A 103 2.26 12.73 7.17
C PHE A 103 1.41 13.72 7.99
N ILE A 104 1.61 15.03 7.88
CA ILE A 104 0.95 16.02 8.73
C ILE A 104 -0.59 15.88 8.71
N GLY A 105 -1.25 15.99 7.55
CA GLY A 105 -2.72 16.00 7.48
C GLY A 105 -3.35 14.64 7.83
N THR A 106 -2.97 13.60 7.10
CA THR A 106 -3.57 12.25 7.25
C THR A 106 -3.28 11.58 8.59
N SER A 107 -2.17 11.93 9.26
CA SER A 107 -1.85 11.36 10.58
C SER A 107 -2.65 11.94 11.74
N ARG A 108 -3.41 13.01 11.54
CA ARG A 108 -4.20 13.64 12.62
C ARG A 108 -5.54 12.95 12.87
N SER A 109 -6.00 12.11 11.95
CA SER A 109 -7.21 11.33 12.16
C SER A 109 -6.97 10.25 13.21
N SER A 110 -7.63 10.37 14.36
CA SER A 110 -7.68 9.36 15.41
C SER A 110 -8.92 8.47 15.32
N THR A 111 -9.93 8.86 14.55
CA THR A 111 -11.17 8.09 14.34
C THR A 111 -11.04 7.15 13.14
N ARG A 112 -10.32 7.58 12.11
CA ARG A 112 -10.16 6.86 10.84
C ARG A 112 -8.70 6.99 10.35
N PRO A 113 -7.72 6.41 11.06
CA PRO A 113 -6.31 6.51 10.68
C PRO A 113 -6.05 5.77 9.37
N SER A 114 -5.10 6.26 8.55
CA SER A 114 -4.52 5.42 7.49
C SER A 114 -3.63 4.36 8.13
N LEU A 115 -3.60 3.16 7.56
CA LEU A 115 -2.93 2.00 8.16
C LEU A 115 -1.92 1.40 7.20
N LYS A 116 -0.80 0.94 7.74
CA LYS A 116 0.12 0.03 7.06
C LYS A 116 0.10 -1.30 7.80
N ILE A 117 -0.02 -2.37 7.03
CA ILE A 117 0.08 -3.74 7.53
C ILE A 117 1.39 -4.33 6.99
N LYS A 118 2.12 -5.03 7.85
CA LYS A 118 3.32 -5.80 7.53
C LYS A 118 2.99 -7.28 7.74
N LEU A 119 2.83 -8.00 6.64
CA LEU A 119 2.46 -9.42 6.65
C LEU A 119 3.57 -10.28 7.25
N ASN A 120 4.83 -9.90 7.03
CA ASN A 120 5.99 -10.55 7.61
C ASN A 120 6.49 -9.86 8.89
N HIS A 121 5.59 -9.51 9.79
CA HIS A 121 5.99 -8.92 11.07
C HIS A 121 6.60 -9.96 12.00
N VAL A 122 5.92 -11.09 12.20
CA VAL A 122 6.41 -12.23 13.01
C VAL A 122 6.92 -13.34 12.11
N ASN A 123 6.11 -13.79 11.14
CA ASN A 123 6.54 -14.81 10.17
C ASN A 123 7.29 -14.15 9.00
N GLU A 124 8.61 -14.29 8.94
CA GLU A 124 9.44 -13.68 7.89
C GLU A 124 9.04 -14.03 6.45
N LYS A 125 8.37 -15.18 6.25
CA LYS A 125 7.87 -15.64 4.95
C LYS A 125 6.48 -15.08 4.59
N GLY A 126 5.85 -14.31 5.48
CA GLY A 126 4.51 -13.76 5.29
C GLY A 126 4.43 -12.79 4.11
N GLN A 127 3.76 -13.19 3.04
CA GLN A 127 3.60 -12.38 1.84
C GLN A 127 2.38 -12.80 1.01
N ILE A 128 1.94 -11.91 0.13
CA ILE A 128 0.99 -12.18 -0.96
C ILE A 128 1.74 -11.89 -2.26
N ASP A 129 2.16 -12.93 -2.98
CA ASP A 129 2.90 -12.80 -4.26
C ASP A 129 4.06 -11.78 -4.24
N GLY A 130 4.92 -11.85 -3.21
CA GLY A 130 6.05 -10.94 -3.04
C GLY A 130 5.73 -9.64 -2.29
N LEU A 131 4.45 -9.31 -2.11
CA LEU A 131 4.02 -8.18 -1.29
C LEU A 131 4.07 -8.55 0.18
N THR A 132 4.89 -7.82 0.92
CA THR A 132 5.04 -7.98 2.38
C THR A 132 4.32 -6.89 3.17
N ASN A 133 3.86 -5.83 2.49
CA ASN A 133 3.17 -4.71 3.10
C ASN A 133 1.92 -4.32 2.33
N LEU A 134 0.86 -4.06 3.08
CA LEU A 134 -0.39 -3.51 2.58
C LEU A 134 -0.55 -2.09 3.12
N THR A 135 -1.04 -1.16 2.29
CA THR A 135 -1.29 0.22 2.68
C THR A 135 -2.76 0.55 2.47
N PHE A 136 -3.43 1.07 3.48
CA PHE A 136 -4.83 1.50 3.42
C PHE A 136 -4.90 2.99 3.75
N ASN A 137 -5.09 3.83 2.74
CA ASN A 137 -5.22 5.27 2.88
C ASN A 137 -6.68 5.64 3.18
N ASN A 138 -6.86 6.52 4.17
CA ASN A 138 -8.17 7.01 4.58
C ASN A 138 -8.74 8.09 3.65
N ASN A 139 -7.97 8.58 2.68
CA ASN A 139 -8.40 9.63 1.74
C ASN A 139 -9.05 10.84 2.43
N LEU A 140 -8.55 11.23 3.62
CA LEU A 140 -9.19 12.27 4.43
C LEU A 140 -9.39 13.61 3.70
N GLN A 141 -8.52 13.91 2.73
CA GLN A 141 -8.53 15.15 1.95
C GLN A 141 -9.25 15.02 0.60
N ASP A 142 -9.63 13.81 0.20
CA ASP A 142 -10.34 13.53 -1.04
C ASP A 142 -11.78 13.12 -0.70
N VAL A 143 -12.71 14.07 -0.85
CA VAL A 143 -14.13 13.87 -0.56
C VAL A 143 -14.75 12.79 -1.45
N SER A 144 -14.24 12.63 -2.67
CA SER A 144 -14.76 11.69 -3.66
C SER A 144 -14.31 10.26 -3.41
N LEU A 145 -13.17 10.09 -2.71
CA LEU A 145 -12.45 8.83 -2.54
C LEU A 145 -11.95 8.19 -3.85
N VAL A 146 -12.03 8.89 -4.99
CA VAL A 146 -11.65 8.34 -6.31
C VAL A 146 -10.35 8.90 -6.86
N SER A 147 -9.88 10.06 -6.40
CA SER A 147 -8.73 10.75 -7.01
C SER A 147 -7.47 9.90 -7.00
N GLN A 148 -7.16 9.24 -5.89
CA GLN A 148 -5.97 8.37 -5.82
C GLN A 148 -6.08 7.14 -6.72
N PHE A 149 -7.28 6.54 -6.81
CA PHE A 149 -7.51 5.37 -7.64
C PHE A 149 -7.36 5.74 -9.12
N MET A 150 -8.08 6.77 -9.56
CA MET A 150 -8.07 7.23 -10.94
C MET A 150 -6.71 7.77 -11.36
N GLY A 151 -6.04 8.54 -10.49
CA GLY A 151 -4.74 9.13 -10.79
C GLY A 151 -3.72 8.05 -11.14
N TYR A 152 -3.52 7.05 -10.26
CA TYR A 152 -2.56 5.98 -10.54
C TYR A 152 -2.98 5.07 -11.70
N ASP A 153 -4.27 4.89 -11.95
CA ASP A 153 -4.75 4.17 -13.12
C ASP A 153 -4.37 4.91 -14.42
N LEU A 154 -4.57 6.23 -14.47
CA LEU A 154 -4.19 7.07 -15.61
C LEU A 154 -2.68 7.06 -15.86
N PHE A 155 -1.84 7.15 -14.81
CA PHE A 155 -0.38 7.03 -14.96
C PHE A 155 0.00 5.67 -15.58
N ASN A 156 -0.57 4.58 -15.07
CA ASN A 156 -0.30 3.24 -15.61
C ASN A 156 -0.80 3.11 -17.06
N ALA A 157 -1.93 3.72 -17.41
CA ALA A 157 -2.50 3.67 -18.77
C ALA A 157 -1.59 4.31 -19.83
N VAL A 158 -0.78 5.30 -19.46
CA VAL A 158 0.22 5.91 -20.37
C VAL A 158 1.62 5.30 -20.24
N GLY A 159 1.76 4.20 -19.48
CA GLY A 159 3.04 3.52 -19.28
C GLY A 159 3.97 4.19 -18.27
N SER A 160 3.51 5.18 -17.50
CA SER A 160 4.26 5.76 -16.38
C SER A 160 4.03 4.91 -15.11
N PRO A 161 5.04 4.20 -14.59
CA PRO A 161 4.83 3.24 -13.51
C PRO A 161 4.22 3.86 -12.24
N ALA A 162 3.04 3.39 -11.85
CA ALA A 162 2.36 3.84 -10.63
C ALA A 162 1.80 2.67 -9.80
N PRO A 163 1.56 2.84 -8.49
CA PRO A 163 0.95 1.81 -7.65
C PRO A 163 -0.41 1.30 -8.17
N ARG A 164 -0.69 0.00 -8.03
CA ARG A 164 -2.07 -0.49 -8.14
C ARG A 164 -2.93 0.06 -7.01
N CYS A 165 -4.22 0.22 -7.27
CA CYS A 165 -5.23 0.56 -6.28
C CYS A 165 -6.38 -0.44 -6.25
N ALA A 166 -6.95 -0.62 -5.07
CA ALA A 166 -8.24 -1.25 -4.85
C ALA A 166 -9.00 -0.51 -3.75
N TYR A 167 -10.30 -0.76 -3.64
CA TYR A 167 -11.07 -0.33 -2.48
C TYR A 167 -11.12 -1.43 -1.43
N ALA A 168 -11.02 -1.04 -0.16
CA ALA A 168 -11.13 -1.94 0.97
C ALA A 168 -12.01 -1.34 2.06
N LYS A 169 -13.00 -2.10 2.54
CA LYS A 169 -13.78 -1.76 3.72
C LYS A 169 -13.07 -2.32 4.94
N LEU A 170 -12.66 -1.45 5.86
CA LEU A 170 -11.93 -1.84 7.06
C LEU A 170 -12.85 -1.91 8.27
N THR A 171 -12.75 -3.01 9.01
CA THR A 171 -13.40 -3.19 10.31
C THR A 171 -12.33 -3.55 11.35
N VAL A 172 -12.24 -2.77 12.42
CA VAL A 172 -11.28 -3.01 13.52
C VAL A 172 -12.05 -3.36 14.78
N ASN A 173 -11.79 -4.53 15.37
CA ASN A 173 -12.46 -5.01 16.59
C ASN A 173 -14.00 -4.92 16.50
N GLY A 174 -14.56 -5.27 15.33
CA GLY A 174 -16.00 -5.20 15.05
C GLY A 174 -16.54 -3.82 14.70
N GLN A 175 -15.73 -2.75 14.81
CA GLN A 175 -16.13 -1.40 14.43
C GLN A 175 -15.74 -1.11 12.97
N ASN A 176 -16.74 -0.83 12.14
CA ASN A 176 -16.54 -0.42 10.74
C ASN A 176 -15.95 1.00 10.67
N LEU A 177 -14.79 1.13 9.99
CA LEU A 177 -14.09 2.40 9.76
C LEU A 177 -14.38 3.00 8.37
N GLY A 178 -15.17 2.32 7.54
CA GLY A 178 -15.56 2.73 6.20
C GLY A 178 -14.63 2.22 5.10
N VAL A 179 -14.77 2.79 3.90
CA VAL A 179 -14.00 2.41 2.71
C VAL A 179 -12.68 3.18 2.66
N TYR A 180 -11.59 2.50 2.34
CA TYR A 180 -10.23 3.00 2.17
C TYR A 180 -9.74 2.69 0.77
N THR A 181 -8.73 3.42 0.30
CA THR A 181 -7.95 2.99 -0.88
C THR A 181 -6.79 2.12 -0.42
N HIS A 182 -6.80 0.86 -0.83
CA HIS A 182 -5.66 -0.03 -0.75
C HIS A 182 -4.66 0.32 -1.86
N VAL A 183 -3.45 0.72 -1.50
CA VAL A 183 -2.40 1.15 -2.44
C VAL A 183 -1.21 0.20 -2.37
N GLU A 184 -0.74 -0.23 -3.53
CA GLU A 184 0.48 -1.03 -3.67
C GLU A 184 1.70 -0.25 -3.15
N ARG A 185 2.56 -0.93 -2.39
CA ARG A 185 3.81 -0.32 -1.95
C ARG A 185 4.78 -0.24 -3.14
N ILE A 186 5.33 0.94 -3.41
CA ILE A 186 6.47 1.10 -4.31
C ILE A 186 7.67 0.36 -3.72
N HIS A 187 7.96 -0.81 -4.28
CA HIS A 187 9.02 -1.73 -3.86
C HIS A 187 9.25 -2.76 -4.97
N ARG A 188 10.06 -3.79 -4.68
CA ARG A 188 10.46 -4.87 -5.60
C ARG A 188 9.34 -5.40 -6.51
N PRO A 189 8.12 -5.75 -6.02
CA PRO A 189 7.07 -6.26 -6.90
C PRO A 189 6.62 -5.25 -7.97
N LEU A 190 6.48 -3.97 -7.61
CA LEU A 190 6.14 -2.91 -8.56
C LEU A 190 7.27 -2.70 -9.56
N LEU A 191 8.52 -2.62 -9.10
CA LEU A 191 9.69 -2.47 -9.97
C LEU A 191 9.76 -3.60 -11.00
N LYS A 192 9.59 -4.84 -10.56
CA LYS A 192 9.59 -6.01 -11.44
C LYS A 192 8.47 -5.95 -12.48
N ARG A 193 7.27 -5.50 -12.10
CA ARG A 193 6.16 -5.30 -13.04
C ARG A 193 6.47 -4.20 -14.06
N ALA A 194 7.02 -3.08 -13.59
CA ALA A 194 7.21 -1.87 -14.38
C ALA A 194 8.42 -1.93 -15.32
N PHE A 195 9.53 -2.50 -14.86
CA PHE A 195 10.83 -2.46 -15.53
C PHE A 195 11.33 -3.86 -15.94
N GLY A 196 10.56 -4.91 -15.65
CA GLY A 196 10.93 -6.31 -15.91
C GLY A 196 11.92 -6.93 -14.90
N ASN A 197 12.48 -6.13 -13.99
CA ASN A 197 13.38 -6.55 -12.91
C ASN A 197 13.28 -5.59 -11.70
N ASP A 198 13.94 -5.94 -10.59
CA ASP A 198 14.01 -5.14 -9.37
C ASP A 198 15.45 -4.85 -8.90
N ASP A 199 16.39 -4.84 -9.86
CA ASP A 199 17.82 -4.67 -9.63
C ASP A 199 18.23 -3.18 -9.52
N GLY A 200 17.34 -2.28 -9.93
CA GLY A 200 17.53 -0.83 -9.86
C GLY A 200 17.61 -0.28 -8.43
N VAL A 201 18.00 0.98 -8.32
CA VAL A 201 18.04 1.71 -7.04
C VAL A 201 16.77 2.52 -6.87
N LEU A 202 16.12 2.41 -5.72
CA LEU A 202 14.89 3.15 -5.40
C LEU A 202 15.14 4.13 -4.27
N TYR A 203 14.73 5.39 -4.50
CA TYR A 203 14.69 6.43 -3.49
C TYR A 203 13.26 6.96 -3.32
N GLU A 204 12.98 7.46 -2.13
CA GLU A 204 11.81 8.28 -1.84
C GLU A 204 12.31 9.65 -1.40
N SER A 205 11.75 10.72 -1.94
CA SER A 205 11.95 12.08 -1.45
C SER A 205 10.68 12.55 -0.74
N THR A 206 10.83 13.36 0.31
CA THR A 206 9.69 13.99 0.97
C THR A 206 10.14 15.35 1.47
N ALA A 207 9.66 16.42 0.83
CA ALA A 207 10.13 17.79 1.08
C ALA A 207 11.67 17.93 0.92
N VAL A 208 12.22 17.20 -0.04
CA VAL A 208 13.63 17.26 -0.47
C VAL A 208 13.62 17.32 -1.99
N ASP A 209 14.50 18.15 -2.55
CA ASP A 209 14.65 18.38 -3.99
C ASP A 209 16.15 18.34 -4.38
N PHE A 210 16.43 18.46 -5.68
CA PHE A 210 17.77 18.43 -6.26
C PHE A 210 18.53 19.76 -6.08
N HIS A 211 18.76 20.15 -4.83
CA HIS A 211 19.60 21.31 -4.48
C HIS A 211 21.01 20.89 -4.07
N PRO A 212 22.01 21.80 -4.19
CA PRO A 212 23.33 21.60 -3.63
C PRO A 212 23.25 21.16 -2.15
N ASP A 213 24.09 20.19 -1.79
CA ASP A 213 24.18 19.60 -0.44
C ASP A 213 22.95 18.81 0.04
N TRP A 214 21.88 18.68 -0.77
CA TRP A 214 20.64 18.00 -0.37
C TRP A 214 20.59 16.51 -0.75
N ALA A 215 21.63 16.01 -1.41
CA ALA A 215 21.68 14.62 -1.87
C ALA A 215 21.44 13.62 -0.72
N GLY A 216 21.84 13.95 0.51
CA GLY A 216 21.64 13.12 1.70
C GLY A 216 20.17 12.96 2.14
N GLY A 217 19.30 13.92 1.82
CA GLY A 217 17.89 13.91 2.21
C GLY A 217 17.03 12.85 1.51
N PHE A 218 17.47 12.34 0.36
CA PHE A 218 16.76 11.27 -0.36
C PHE A 218 16.83 9.95 0.43
N GLU A 219 15.67 9.38 0.77
CA GLU A 219 15.57 8.14 1.55
C GLU A 219 15.82 6.93 0.65
N HIS A 220 16.94 6.24 0.87
CA HIS A 220 17.27 5.02 0.14
C HIS A 220 16.36 3.87 0.57
N LYS A 221 15.66 3.24 -0.38
CA LYS A 221 14.75 2.12 -0.12
C LYS A 221 15.37 0.77 -0.45
N ILE A 222 15.90 0.61 -1.67
CA ILE A 222 16.53 -0.63 -2.13
C ILE A 222 17.62 -0.35 -3.16
N GLY A 223 18.49 -1.34 -3.39
CA GLY A 223 19.55 -1.29 -4.39
C GLY A 223 20.88 -0.80 -3.80
N SER A 224 21.80 -0.43 -4.68
CA SER A 224 23.11 0.10 -4.28
C SER A 224 23.04 1.60 -3.98
N ASN A 225 23.02 1.95 -2.69
CA ASN A 225 22.98 3.34 -2.24
C ASN A 225 24.16 4.16 -2.81
N GLY A 226 25.36 3.59 -2.93
CA GLY A 226 26.52 4.31 -3.48
C GLY A 226 26.32 4.70 -4.95
N VAL A 227 25.80 3.79 -5.78
CA VAL A 227 25.52 4.05 -7.20
C VAL A 227 24.40 5.08 -7.34
N GLY A 228 23.32 4.91 -6.58
CA GLY A 228 22.18 5.81 -6.61
C GLY A 228 22.52 7.23 -6.16
N ARG A 229 23.24 7.36 -5.03
CA ARG A 229 23.65 8.67 -4.49
C ARG A 229 24.56 9.41 -5.44
N LYS A 230 25.48 8.70 -6.12
CA LYS A 230 26.34 9.30 -7.14
C LYS A 230 25.51 9.90 -8.28
N LYS A 231 24.50 9.19 -8.79
CA LYS A 231 23.62 9.71 -9.84
C LYS A 231 22.81 10.92 -9.40
N ILE A 232 22.26 10.90 -8.17
CA ILE A 232 21.55 12.04 -7.59
C ILE A 232 22.48 13.26 -7.50
N GLN A 233 23.70 13.07 -7.02
CA GLN A 233 24.70 14.14 -6.92
C GLN A 233 25.08 14.72 -8.29
N GLN A 234 25.29 13.87 -9.30
CA GLN A 234 25.54 14.31 -10.68
C GLN A 234 24.37 15.12 -11.25
N LEU A 235 23.13 14.73 -10.95
CA LEU A 235 21.96 15.48 -11.40
C LEU A 235 21.86 16.86 -10.70
N ILE A 236 22.16 16.93 -9.40
CA ILE A 236 22.24 18.20 -8.66
C ILE A 236 23.28 19.13 -9.31
N GLU A 237 24.47 18.61 -9.63
CA GLU A 237 25.54 19.39 -10.27
C GLU A 237 25.13 19.95 -11.64
N VAL A 238 24.42 19.15 -12.44
CA VAL A 238 23.87 19.59 -13.74
C VAL A 238 22.83 20.70 -13.56
N LEU A 239 21.98 20.59 -12.54
CA LEU A 239 20.90 21.56 -12.28
C LEU A 239 21.40 22.87 -11.66
N ASP A 240 22.49 22.83 -10.89
CA ASP A 240 23.08 24.01 -10.23
C ASP A 240 23.89 24.90 -11.19
N SER A 241 24.37 24.35 -12.30
CA SER A 241 25.14 25.07 -13.32
C SER A 241 24.48 25.00 -14.70
N PRO A 242 23.28 25.60 -14.87
CA PRO A 242 22.52 25.50 -16.12
C PRO A 242 23.26 26.20 -17.28
N ASP A 243 23.45 25.49 -18.37
CA ASP A 243 23.92 26.05 -19.64
C ASP A 243 22.87 25.86 -20.76
N LYS A 244 23.21 26.29 -21.98
CA LYS A 244 22.29 26.19 -23.13
C LYS A 244 21.97 24.75 -23.56
N ASN A 245 22.73 23.77 -23.08
CA ASN A 245 22.60 22.34 -23.40
C ASN A 245 22.10 21.50 -22.21
N ILE A 246 21.52 22.14 -21.19
CA ILE A 246 21.10 21.48 -19.95
C ILE A 246 20.20 20.25 -20.18
N GLU A 247 19.29 20.30 -21.15
CA GLU A 247 18.41 19.16 -21.47
C GLU A 247 19.20 17.92 -21.90
N ALA A 248 20.21 18.10 -22.75
CA ALA A 248 21.08 17.03 -23.18
C ALA A 248 21.94 16.49 -22.01
N ALA A 249 22.38 17.36 -21.10
CA ALA A 249 23.10 16.95 -19.89
C ALA A 249 22.21 16.14 -18.93
N ILE A 250 20.96 16.58 -18.71
CA ILE A 250 19.97 15.84 -17.92
C ILE A 250 19.68 14.48 -18.58
N GLY A 251 19.54 14.43 -19.90
CA GLY A 251 19.28 13.20 -20.65
C GLY A 251 20.37 12.13 -20.58
N GLN A 252 21.57 12.46 -20.09
CA GLN A 252 22.60 11.45 -19.78
C GLN A 252 22.33 10.72 -18.46
N LEU A 253 21.49 11.28 -17.59
CA LEU A 253 21.20 10.80 -16.24
C LEU A 253 19.75 10.35 -16.06
N VAL A 254 18.83 10.99 -16.79
CA VAL A 254 17.38 10.81 -16.70
C VAL A 254 16.86 10.34 -18.05
N ASP A 255 15.97 9.35 -18.02
CA ASP A 255 15.18 8.98 -19.19
C ASP A 255 14.16 10.10 -19.46
N LEU A 256 14.46 10.95 -20.45
CA LEU A 256 13.65 12.12 -20.78
C LEU A 256 12.27 11.76 -21.30
N ASP A 257 12.13 10.67 -22.08
CA ASP A 257 10.83 10.26 -22.62
C ASP A 257 9.89 9.82 -21.49
N SER A 258 10.42 9.03 -20.55
CA SER A 258 9.70 8.65 -19.33
C SER A 258 9.36 9.87 -18.47
N PHE A 259 10.31 10.81 -18.31
CA PHE A 259 10.10 12.03 -17.53
C PHE A 259 9.04 12.95 -18.15
N TYR A 260 9.06 13.18 -19.47
CA TYR A 260 8.07 14.01 -20.14
C TYR A 260 6.68 13.38 -20.11
N THR A 261 6.58 12.06 -20.25
CA THR A 261 5.31 11.35 -20.09
C THR A 261 4.75 11.55 -18.67
N PHE A 262 5.59 11.36 -17.66
CA PHE A 262 5.23 11.63 -16.26
C PHE A 262 4.79 13.09 -16.06
N TRP A 263 5.57 14.05 -16.56
CA TRP A 263 5.29 15.48 -16.37
C TRP A 263 4.01 15.94 -17.07
N ALA A 264 3.75 15.44 -18.28
CA ALA A 264 2.50 15.68 -18.98
C ALA A 264 1.30 15.14 -18.20
N MET A 265 1.42 13.96 -17.59
CA MET A 265 0.37 13.39 -16.75
C MET A 265 0.14 14.17 -15.47
N GLU A 266 1.20 14.59 -14.77
CA GLU A 266 1.09 15.47 -13.59
C GLU A 266 0.37 16.79 -13.91
N GLY A 267 0.46 17.30 -15.15
CA GLY A 267 -0.30 18.47 -15.58
C GLY A 267 -1.80 18.22 -15.81
N LEU A 268 -2.23 16.96 -15.90
CA LEU A 268 -3.62 16.56 -16.16
C LEU A 268 -4.40 16.15 -14.92
N VAL A 269 -3.72 15.67 -13.86
CA VAL A 269 -4.34 15.08 -12.66
C VAL A 269 -4.35 15.99 -11.44
#